data_AF-E4XEE7-F1
#
_entry.id   AF-E4XEE7-F1
#
_cell.length_a   1.000
_cell.length_b   1.000
_cell.length_c   1.000
_cell.angle_alpha   90.00
_cell.angle_beta   90.00
_cell.angle_gamma   90.00
#
_symmetry.space_group_name_H-M   'P 1'
#
loop_
_entity.id
_entity.type
_entity.pdbx_description
1 polymer ?
#
loop_
_entity_poly.entity_id
_entity_poly.type
_entity_poly.pdbx_seq_one_letter_code
_entity_poly.pdbx_strand_id
1 'polypeptide(L)'
;MKLLSGLLATQACAQYVDENNETLNEAEYGVLDEFQINELLGLGLFEGDIITDEEGTLQKDRNAQMDLSYRWPDRLISIGVEPQVSMNVVGSLHQAIREMEAKSLVSFRAADETIEDWIRIYLGGGCSSSVGRIGGRQSLSLANGCDAMATIMHEFTHALGIKHAQSRPDRDDYVEIMWDNIDPSKYNNFEKASADQWTTFNSPYPYMSVMHYSSGGFAIDKSKPTIVTKDEFYQNLIGQGASYTKADNDLLNNLYSYSDADTDLASCTCSKIEFSGLTYQNARNGVYVKDANGGIVGDRFGYAHETNGNWLYYRRSSYSWWIGGTKGGSSRGVQAPDVAFCPENVEKDWQEYSGEWMTTGSVVSRCVDNVKCCSSINLMHRHSRYPEINGEYIAAGDLHHRTYYIHSSEDYALFFNGESWEISLTARA
;
A
#
# COMPACT_ATOMS: atom_id res chain seq x y z
N MET A 1 -57.45 -30.99 -0.82
CA MET A 1 -57.09 -29.66 -0.31
C MET A 1 -56.75 -29.81 1.16
N LYS A 2 -55.49 -30.01 1.50
CA LYS A 2 -54.97 -30.10 2.87
C LYS A 2 -53.66 -29.36 2.88
N LEU A 3 -53.53 -28.35 3.73
CA LEU A 3 -52.28 -28.03 4.40
C LEU A 3 -52.67 -27.49 5.77
N LEU A 4 -52.35 -28.31 6.77
CA LEU A 4 -52.50 -28.05 8.19
C LEU A 4 -51.36 -27.14 8.66
N SER A 5 -51.69 -26.43 9.72
CA SER A 5 -50.94 -25.49 10.55
C SER A 5 -49.56 -25.96 11.06
N GLY A 6 -48.66 -24.98 11.21
CA GLY A 6 -47.83 -24.79 12.41
C GLY A 6 -46.39 -25.29 12.33
N LEU A 7 -45.43 -24.36 12.35
CA LEU A 7 -44.19 -24.52 13.12
C LEU A 7 -43.59 -23.13 13.39
N LEU A 8 -43.52 -22.80 14.68
CA LEU A 8 -42.77 -21.70 15.24
C LEU A 8 -41.32 -21.81 14.74
N ALA A 9 -40.77 -20.70 14.27
CA ALA A 9 -39.35 -20.57 13.99
C ALA A 9 -38.60 -20.68 15.33
N THR A 10 -38.11 -21.86 15.66
CA THR A 10 -37.09 -22.02 16.69
C THR A 10 -35.78 -21.52 16.10
N GLN A 11 -35.33 -20.40 16.64
CA GLN A 11 -33.97 -19.88 16.55
C GLN A 11 -32.99 -21.05 16.75
N ALA A 12 -32.30 -21.46 15.69
CA ALA A 12 -31.26 -22.46 15.79
C ALA A 12 -30.04 -21.79 16.43
N CYS A 13 -29.84 -22.01 17.72
CA CYS A 13 -28.59 -21.64 18.40
C CYS A 13 -27.44 -22.39 17.72
N ALA A 14 -26.45 -21.65 17.22
CA ALA A 14 -25.17 -22.23 16.84
C ALA A 14 -24.49 -22.78 18.11
N GLN A 15 -24.13 -24.05 18.08
CA GLN A 15 -23.37 -24.69 19.15
C GLN A 15 -21.89 -24.62 18.78
N TYR A 16 -21.10 -23.87 19.56
CA TYR A 16 -19.65 -23.87 19.47
C TYR A 16 -19.10 -25.06 20.26
N VAL A 17 -18.04 -25.67 19.73
CA VAL A 17 -17.39 -26.84 20.33
C VAL A 17 -15.92 -26.50 20.49
N ASP A 18 -15.41 -26.57 21.73
CA ASP A 18 -14.01 -26.27 22.03
C ASP A 18 -13.05 -27.41 21.62
N GLU A 19 -11.74 -27.23 21.85
CA GLU A 19 -10.71 -28.25 21.58
C GLU A 19 -10.87 -29.55 22.39
N ASN A 20 -11.73 -29.55 23.43
CA ASN A 20 -12.05 -30.69 24.29
C ASN A 20 -13.41 -31.32 23.97
N ASN A 21 -14.09 -30.86 22.91
CA ASN A 21 -15.40 -31.34 22.47
C ASN A 21 -16.56 -30.99 23.44
N GLU A 22 -16.42 -29.92 24.23
CA GLU A 22 -17.47 -29.37 25.09
C GLU A 22 -18.33 -28.35 24.34
N THR A 23 -19.65 -28.44 24.50
CA THR A 23 -20.61 -27.52 23.87
C THR A 23 -20.69 -26.22 24.68
N LEU A 24 -20.30 -25.10 24.06
CA LEU A 24 -20.36 -23.78 24.69
C LEU A 24 -21.81 -23.25 24.65
N ASN A 25 -22.33 -22.87 25.81
CA ASN A 25 -23.70 -22.39 25.97
C ASN A 25 -23.75 -20.85 25.98
N GLU A 26 -24.59 -20.26 25.13
CA GLU A 26 -24.83 -18.82 25.00
C GLU A 26 -25.25 -18.17 26.35
N ALA A 27 -25.85 -18.96 27.25
CA ALA A 27 -26.26 -18.53 28.59
C ALA A 27 -25.10 -18.27 29.58
N GLU A 28 -23.89 -18.78 29.30
CA GLU A 28 -22.73 -18.67 30.19
C GLU A 28 -21.73 -17.59 29.73
N TYR A 29 -21.69 -17.29 28.42
CA TYR A 29 -20.71 -16.37 27.82
C TYR A 29 -21.31 -15.16 27.08
N GLY A 30 -22.62 -15.10 26.87
CA GLY A 30 -23.25 -14.08 26.02
C GLY A 30 -22.90 -14.27 24.54
N VAL A 31 -23.12 -13.23 23.73
CA VAL A 31 -22.68 -13.22 22.32
C VAL A 31 -21.17 -13.00 22.29
N LEU A 32 -20.43 -14.01 21.84
CA LEU A 32 -18.97 -13.97 21.71
C LEU A 32 -18.54 -13.08 20.55
N ASP A 33 -17.46 -12.33 20.74
CA ASP A 33 -16.77 -11.60 19.66
C ASP A 33 -15.77 -12.52 18.90
N GLU A 34 -15.28 -12.05 17.76
CA GLU A 34 -14.34 -12.80 16.91
C GLU A 34 -13.06 -13.21 17.66
N PHE A 35 -12.52 -12.35 18.51
CA PHE A 35 -11.31 -12.61 19.27
C PHE A 35 -11.52 -13.72 20.29
N GLN A 36 -12.67 -13.72 20.97
CA GLN A 36 -13.05 -14.76 21.91
C GLN A 36 -13.26 -16.10 21.21
N ILE A 37 -13.92 -16.12 20.05
CA ILE A 37 -14.10 -17.35 19.26
C ILE A 37 -12.73 -17.94 18.90
N ASN A 38 -11.82 -17.12 18.37
CA ASN A 38 -10.49 -17.58 17.98
C ASN A 38 -9.62 -18.01 19.16
N GLU A 39 -9.74 -17.33 20.30
CA GLU A 39 -9.02 -17.65 21.55
C GLU A 39 -9.48 -19.01 22.11
N LEU A 40 -10.79 -19.26 22.17
CA LEU A 40 -11.36 -20.53 22.63
C LEU A 40 -10.95 -21.72 21.75
N LEU A 41 -10.70 -21.47 20.47
CA LEU A 41 -10.26 -22.46 19.52
C LEU A 41 -8.74 -22.62 19.44
N GLY A 42 -7.97 -21.85 20.23
CA GLY A 42 -6.52 -21.97 20.31
C GLY A 42 -5.79 -21.68 18.99
N LEU A 43 -6.35 -20.84 18.11
CA LEU A 43 -5.87 -20.69 16.73
C LEU A 43 -4.48 -20.04 16.59
N GLY A 44 -3.96 -19.39 17.64
CA GLY A 44 -2.61 -18.84 17.67
C GLY A 44 -2.35 -17.72 16.66
N LEU A 45 -3.40 -17.00 16.25
CA LEU A 45 -3.34 -15.93 15.25
C LEU A 45 -2.71 -14.64 15.82
N PHE A 46 -2.03 -13.88 14.95
CA PHE A 46 -1.46 -12.58 15.34
C PHE A 46 -2.59 -11.60 15.61
N GLU A 47 -2.51 -10.84 16.71
CA GLU A 47 -3.61 -9.95 17.12
C GLU A 47 -4.98 -10.67 17.16
N GLY A 48 -4.99 -11.98 17.42
CA GLY A 48 -6.22 -12.75 17.61
C GLY A 48 -6.91 -13.28 16.35
N ASP A 49 -6.77 -12.63 15.21
CA ASP A 49 -7.50 -12.97 13.96
C ASP A 49 -6.68 -12.73 12.67
N ILE A 50 -5.45 -12.25 12.76
CA ILE A 50 -4.58 -12.02 11.60
C ILE A 50 -3.77 -13.28 11.28
N ILE A 51 -3.97 -13.81 10.06
CA ILE A 51 -3.24 -14.97 9.54
C ILE A 51 -1.81 -14.57 9.17
N THR A 52 -0.80 -15.21 9.78
CA THR A 52 0.61 -15.02 9.42
C THR A 52 1.14 -16.18 8.58
N ASP A 53 2.30 -15.97 7.94
CA ASP A 53 3.06 -17.06 7.33
C ASP A 53 3.68 -17.98 8.40
N GLU A 54 4.23 -19.12 7.99
CA GLU A 54 4.78 -20.15 8.88
C GLU A 54 5.91 -19.65 9.81
N GLU A 55 6.61 -18.56 9.43
CA GLU A 55 7.65 -17.94 10.25
C GLU A 55 7.11 -16.83 11.18
N GLY A 56 5.83 -16.44 11.06
CA GLY A 56 5.20 -15.38 11.86
C GLY A 56 5.75 -13.97 11.60
N THR A 57 6.69 -13.83 10.66
CA THR A 57 7.48 -12.62 10.43
C THR A 57 6.91 -11.71 9.36
N LEU A 58 6.13 -12.20 8.38
CA LEU A 58 5.79 -11.38 7.21
C LEU A 58 4.68 -10.34 7.45
N GLN A 59 3.82 -10.50 8.45
CA GLN A 59 2.67 -9.60 8.69
C GLN A 59 2.97 -8.40 9.59
N LYS A 60 4.04 -8.45 10.40
CA LYS A 60 4.51 -7.29 11.17
C LYS A 60 4.93 -6.16 10.21
N ASP A 61 5.59 -6.53 9.12
CA ASP A 61 6.17 -5.59 8.13
C ASP A 61 5.24 -5.25 6.95
N ARG A 62 4.28 -6.12 6.61
CA ARG A 62 3.27 -5.83 5.58
C ARG A 62 2.37 -4.70 6.04
N ASN A 63 2.36 -3.61 5.27
CA ASN A 63 1.46 -2.50 5.54
C ASN A 63 0.95 -1.86 4.25
N ALA A 64 -0.28 -2.17 3.88
CA ALA A 64 -0.96 -1.53 2.76
C ALA A 64 -1.12 -0.01 2.93
N GLN A 65 -1.14 0.50 4.17
CA GLN A 65 -1.18 1.93 4.44
C GLN A 65 0.10 2.63 3.96
N MET A 66 1.24 1.95 3.97
CA MET A 66 2.55 2.51 3.61
C MET A 66 3.11 2.00 2.27
N ASP A 67 2.74 0.81 1.84
CA ASP A 67 3.22 0.13 0.63
C ASP A 67 2.02 -0.31 -0.21
N LEU A 68 1.94 0.21 -1.43
CA LEU A 68 0.81 -0.03 -2.33
C LEU A 68 0.79 -1.43 -2.93
N SER A 69 1.91 -2.15 -2.93
CA SER A 69 1.96 -3.51 -3.46
C SER A 69 1.04 -4.46 -2.67
N TYR A 70 0.76 -4.12 -1.40
CA TYR A 70 -0.20 -4.83 -0.56
C TYR A 70 -1.64 -4.35 -0.70
N ARG A 71 -1.94 -3.38 -1.58
CA ARG A 71 -3.32 -3.02 -1.92
C ARG A 71 -3.83 -3.87 -3.09
N TRP A 72 -5.14 -3.96 -3.20
CA TRP A 72 -5.79 -4.59 -4.35
C TRP A 72 -5.74 -3.66 -5.58
N PRO A 73 -5.20 -4.13 -6.73
CA PRO A 73 -5.18 -3.35 -7.96
C PRO A 73 -6.58 -2.89 -8.39
N ASP A 74 -6.65 -1.71 -9.00
CA ASP A 74 -7.89 -1.10 -9.52
C ASP A 74 -9.02 -0.96 -8.49
N ARG A 75 -8.72 -1.14 -7.19
CA ARG A 75 -9.71 -1.22 -6.11
C ARG A 75 -10.70 -2.37 -6.32
N LEU A 76 -10.34 -3.39 -7.11
CA LEU A 76 -11.21 -4.50 -7.49
C LEU A 76 -10.75 -5.79 -6.82
N ILE A 77 -11.62 -6.34 -5.97
CA ILE A 77 -11.34 -7.53 -5.19
C ILE A 77 -12.15 -8.70 -5.76
N SER A 78 -11.45 -9.79 -6.06
CA SER A 78 -12.08 -11.01 -6.58
C SER A 78 -12.30 -11.99 -5.44
N ILE A 79 -13.53 -12.50 -5.30
CA ILE A 79 -13.94 -13.37 -4.18
C ILE A 79 -14.47 -14.70 -4.73
N GLY A 80 -13.96 -15.80 -4.20
CA GLY A 80 -14.53 -17.15 -4.37
C GLY A 80 -15.06 -17.68 -3.05
N VAL A 81 -16.28 -18.20 -3.04
CA VAL A 81 -16.92 -18.78 -1.84
C VAL A 81 -16.96 -20.29 -1.96
N GLU A 82 -16.45 -21.00 -0.96
CA GLU A 82 -16.50 -22.44 -0.94
C GLU A 82 -17.92 -22.99 -0.66
N PRO A 83 -18.31 -24.12 -1.27
CA PRO A 83 -19.64 -24.71 -1.08
C PRO A 83 -19.99 -25.06 0.38
N GLN A 84 -19.00 -25.26 1.24
CA GLN A 84 -19.18 -25.59 2.65
C GLN A 84 -19.59 -24.38 3.51
N VAL A 85 -19.41 -23.16 3.02
CA VAL A 85 -19.82 -21.94 3.74
C VAL A 85 -21.34 -21.89 3.82
N SER A 86 -21.88 -21.68 5.02
CA SER A 86 -23.32 -21.74 5.25
C SER A 86 -24.06 -20.62 4.50
N MET A 87 -25.30 -20.90 4.05
CA MET A 87 -26.10 -19.92 3.32
C MET A 87 -26.42 -18.65 4.12
N ASN A 88 -26.42 -18.73 5.46
CA ASN A 88 -26.57 -17.57 6.33
C ASN A 88 -25.35 -16.65 6.22
N VAL A 89 -24.14 -17.21 6.34
CA VAL A 89 -22.89 -16.47 6.13
C VAL A 89 -22.84 -15.86 4.74
N VAL A 90 -23.21 -16.62 3.69
CA VAL A 90 -23.27 -16.09 2.30
C VAL A 90 -24.26 -14.93 2.18
N GLY A 91 -25.43 -15.02 2.83
CA GLY A 91 -26.42 -13.96 2.85
C GLY A 91 -25.92 -12.68 3.54
N SER A 92 -25.22 -12.80 4.67
CA SER A 92 -24.59 -11.68 5.37
C SER A 92 -23.40 -11.11 4.60
N LEU A 93 -22.59 -11.97 3.98
CA LEU A 93 -21.47 -11.58 3.13
C LEU A 93 -21.93 -10.68 1.98
N HIS A 94 -22.99 -11.05 1.27
CA HIS A 94 -23.53 -10.20 0.21
C HIS A 94 -24.04 -8.85 0.72
N GLN A 95 -24.52 -8.77 1.97
CA GLN A 95 -24.92 -7.49 2.57
C GLN A 95 -23.71 -6.64 2.93
N ALA A 96 -22.70 -7.24 3.56
CA ALA A 96 -21.43 -6.57 3.89
C ALA A 96 -20.74 -6.02 2.64
N ILE A 97 -20.62 -6.82 1.57
CA ILE A 97 -20.04 -6.39 0.30
C ILE A 97 -20.78 -5.16 -0.25
N ARG A 98 -22.13 -5.21 -0.32
CA ARG A 98 -22.91 -4.07 -0.83
C ARG A 98 -22.75 -2.81 0.02
N GLU A 99 -22.66 -2.97 1.33
CA GLU A 99 -22.45 -1.85 2.25
C GLU A 99 -21.07 -1.21 2.03
N MET A 100 -20.03 -2.03 1.88
CA MET A 100 -18.67 -1.55 1.59
C MET A 100 -18.61 -0.86 0.22
N GLU A 101 -19.18 -1.45 -0.84
CA GLU A 101 -19.24 -0.84 -2.18
C GLU A 101 -20.01 0.48 -2.18
N ALA A 102 -21.09 0.59 -1.39
CA ALA A 102 -21.92 1.79 -1.33
C ALA A 102 -21.24 2.97 -0.61
N LYS A 103 -20.28 2.68 0.28
CA LYS A 103 -19.69 3.68 1.19
C LYS A 103 -18.19 3.88 0.99
N SER A 104 -17.58 3.11 0.09
CA SER A 104 -16.15 3.19 -0.18
C SER A 104 -15.82 3.20 -1.68
N LEU A 105 -14.52 3.26 -1.99
CA LEU A 105 -13.99 3.23 -3.35
C LEU A 105 -13.71 1.82 -3.89
N VAL A 106 -13.88 0.78 -3.07
CA VAL A 106 -13.60 -0.60 -3.48
C VAL A 106 -14.80 -1.26 -4.14
N SER A 107 -14.53 -2.15 -5.10
CA SER A 107 -15.52 -2.95 -5.82
C SER A 107 -15.19 -4.43 -5.65
N PHE A 108 -16.21 -5.28 -5.71
CA PHE A 108 -16.05 -6.72 -5.60
C PHE A 108 -16.58 -7.44 -6.84
N ARG A 109 -15.95 -8.55 -7.20
CA ARG A 109 -16.43 -9.47 -8.24
C ARG A 109 -16.25 -10.92 -7.82
N ALA A 110 -16.99 -11.81 -8.46
CA ALA A 110 -16.73 -13.24 -8.33
C ALA A 110 -15.35 -13.57 -8.94
N ALA A 111 -14.59 -14.44 -8.26
CA ALA A 111 -13.37 -15.01 -8.82
C ALA A 111 -13.71 -16.02 -9.92
N ASP A 112 -12.84 -16.10 -10.93
CA ASP A 112 -12.87 -17.10 -11.99
C ASP A 112 -11.49 -17.77 -12.12
N GLU A 113 -11.41 -18.84 -12.92
CA GLU A 113 -10.18 -19.66 -13.06
C GLU A 113 -8.98 -18.91 -13.65
N THR A 114 -9.17 -17.69 -14.18
CA THR A 114 -8.12 -16.89 -14.81
C THR A 114 -7.51 -15.84 -13.88
N ILE A 115 -8.09 -15.63 -12.71
CA ILE A 115 -7.66 -14.59 -11.76
C ILE A 115 -6.57 -15.16 -10.85
N GLU A 116 -5.39 -14.55 -10.92
CA GLU A 116 -4.24 -14.94 -10.09
C GLU A 116 -4.45 -14.59 -8.62
N ASP A 117 -4.83 -13.34 -8.33
CA ASP A 117 -5.02 -12.83 -6.97
C ASP A 117 -6.49 -12.77 -6.57
N TRP A 118 -6.88 -13.51 -5.55
CA TRP A 118 -8.27 -13.54 -5.09
C TRP A 118 -8.41 -14.03 -3.65
N ILE A 119 -9.52 -13.63 -3.02
CA ILE A 119 -9.90 -14.06 -1.67
C ILE A 119 -10.77 -15.30 -1.75
N ARG A 120 -10.29 -16.40 -1.15
CA ARG A 120 -11.06 -17.61 -0.91
C ARG A 120 -11.73 -17.54 0.45
N ILE A 121 -13.06 -17.43 0.44
CA ILE A 121 -13.88 -17.54 1.63
C ILE A 121 -14.17 -19.02 1.88
N TYR A 122 -13.80 -19.51 3.05
CA TYR A 122 -14.00 -20.91 3.43
C TYR A 122 -14.48 -21.04 4.88
N LEU A 123 -15.06 -22.20 5.18
CA LEU A 123 -15.48 -22.57 6.52
C LEU A 123 -14.26 -23.08 7.32
N GLY A 124 -13.57 -22.17 8.01
CA GLY A 124 -12.48 -22.51 8.92
C GLY A 124 -12.93 -22.63 10.39
N GLY A 125 -11.95 -22.57 11.31
CA GLY A 125 -12.21 -22.68 12.75
C GLY A 125 -12.87 -21.44 13.35
N GLY A 126 -12.42 -20.25 12.96
CA GLY A 126 -12.93 -18.97 13.47
C GLY A 126 -13.02 -17.88 12.39
N CYS A 127 -12.95 -16.62 12.80
CA CYS A 127 -12.99 -15.46 11.91
C CYS A 127 -11.56 -14.96 11.71
N SER A 128 -11.04 -14.95 10.49
CA SER A 128 -9.65 -14.50 10.28
C SER A 128 -9.33 -14.14 8.84
N SER A 129 -8.33 -13.27 8.69
CA SER A 129 -7.91 -12.75 7.39
C SER A 129 -6.42 -12.38 7.37
N SER A 130 -5.86 -12.24 6.18
CA SER A 130 -4.54 -11.62 6.02
C SER A 130 -4.67 -10.10 5.91
N VAL A 131 -3.62 -9.33 6.20
CA VAL A 131 -3.65 -7.87 6.02
C VAL A 131 -3.17 -7.51 4.62
N GLY A 132 -4.09 -6.98 3.81
CA GLY A 132 -3.83 -6.58 2.43
C GLY A 132 -3.81 -7.75 1.45
N ARG A 133 -3.44 -7.43 0.21
CA ARG A 133 -3.22 -8.41 -0.87
C ARG A 133 -1.90 -9.12 -0.65
N ILE A 134 -1.94 -10.44 -0.46
CA ILE A 134 -0.73 -11.24 -0.24
C ILE A 134 -0.16 -11.88 -1.52
N GLY A 135 -0.91 -11.80 -2.62
CA GLY A 135 -0.61 -12.47 -3.89
C GLY A 135 -1.17 -13.89 -3.94
N GLY A 136 -1.60 -14.33 -5.12
CA GLY A 136 -2.23 -15.62 -5.33
C GLY A 136 -3.57 -15.77 -4.62
N ARG A 137 -3.94 -17.03 -4.37
CA ARG A 137 -5.12 -17.39 -3.57
C ARG A 137 -4.86 -17.12 -2.09
N GLN A 138 -5.57 -16.16 -1.50
CA GLN A 138 -5.52 -15.87 -0.07
C GLN A 138 -6.78 -16.29 0.66
N SER A 139 -6.64 -16.92 1.82
CA SER A 139 -7.77 -17.45 2.58
C SER A 139 -8.35 -16.39 3.53
N LEU A 140 -9.67 -16.32 3.61
CA LEU A 140 -10.43 -15.58 4.62
C LEU A 140 -11.41 -16.56 5.25
N SER A 141 -11.26 -16.80 6.55
CA SER A 141 -12.08 -17.76 7.30
C SER A 141 -13.34 -17.07 7.82
N LEU A 142 -14.50 -17.59 7.46
CA LEU A 142 -15.78 -17.24 8.08
C LEU A 142 -16.42 -18.52 8.62
N ALA A 143 -16.11 -18.83 9.88
CA ALA A 143 -16.71 -19.95 10.58
C ALA A 143 -18.19 -19.70 10.92
N ASN A 144 -18.87 -20.72 11.45
CA ASN A 144 -20.17 -20.52 12.07
C ASN A 144 -19.99 -19.60 13.28
N GLY A 145 -20.79 -18.52 13.35
CA GLY A 145 -20.60 -17.44 14.34
C GLY A 145 -19.99 -16.16 13.79
N CYS A 146 -19.33 -16.24 12.64
CA CYS A 146 -18.76 -15.08 11.93
C CYS A 146 -19.78 -14.45 10.95
N ASP A 147 -21.08 -14.71 11.11
CA ASP A 147 -22.14 -14.26 10.19
C ASP A 147 -22.69 -12.85 10.53
N ALA A 148 -22.20 -12.24 11.61
CA ALA A 148 -22.44 -10.83 11.90
C ALA A 148 -21.83 -9.94 10.82
N MET A 149 -22.61 -8.98 10.32
CA MET A 149 -22.16 -8.08 9.25
C MET A 149 -20.89 -7.31 9.63
N ALA A 150 -20.79 -6.86 10.88
CA ALA A 150 -19.61 -6.16 11.39
C ALA A 150 -18.35 -7.03 11.35
N THR A 151 -18.45 -8.29 11.81
CA THR A 151 -17.35 -9.26 11.75
C THR A 151 -16.92 -9.54 10.31
N ILE A 152 -17.85 -9.73 9.38
CA ILE A 152 -17.48 -9.91 7.96
C ILE A 152 -16.75 -8.68 7.43
N MET A 153 -17.25 -7.47 7.69
CA MET A 153 -16.59 -6.24 7.26
C MET A 153 -15.24 -6.02 7.95
N HIS A 154 -15.07 -6.48 9.19
CA HIS A 154 -13.79 -6.49 9.90
C HIS A 154 -12.75 -7.32 9.12
N GLU A 155 -13.08 -8.57 8.81
CA GLU A 155 -12.17 -9.49 8.09
C GLU A 155 -11.84 -9.00 6.68
N PHE A 156 -12.82 -8.38 6.01
CA PHE A 156 -12.58 -7.72 4.72
C PHE A 156 -11.73 -6.47 4.87
N THR A 157 -11.87 -5.71 5.94
CA THR A 157 -11.05 -4.53 6.21
C THR A 157 -9.60 -4.91 6.48
N HIS A 158 -9.35 -6.04 7.15
CA HIS A 158 -8.04 -6.69 7.16
C HIS A 158 -7.56 -7.03 5.75
N ALA A 159 -8.34 -7.78 4.96
CA ALA A 159 -7.94 -8.16 3.60
C ALA A 159 -7.65 -6.96 2.68
N LEU A 160 -8.29 -5.82 2.94
CA LEU A 160 -8.09 -4.56 2.24
C LEU A 160 -6.86 -3.79 2.72
N GLY A 161 -6.28 -4.16 3.86
CA GLY A 161 -4.97 -3.72 4.31
C GLY A 161 -4.93 -2.85 5.56
N ILE A 162 -6.03 -2.82 6.33
CA ILE A 162 -6.11 -2.06 7.58
C ILE A 162 -5.87 -3.01 8.75
N LYS A 163 -4.95 -2.63 9.64
CA LYS A 163 -4.68 -3.34 10.91
C LYS A 163 -5.55 -2.77 12.03
N HIS A 164 -5.48 -3.36 13.21
CA HIS A 164 -6.26 -2.90 14.35
C HIS A 164 -5.93 -1.47 14.81
N ALA A 165 -6.96 -0.76 15.26
CA ALA A 165 -6.86 0.62 15.72
C ALA A 165 -6.02 0.75 16.99
N GLN A 166 -6.14 -0.21 17.93
CA GLN A 166 -5.31 -0.23 19.14
C GLN A 166 -3.85 -0.61 18.88
N SER A 167 -3.45 -0.89 17.65
CA SER A 167 -2.04 -1.09 17.30
C SER A 167 -1.40 0.17 16.71
N ARG A 168 -2.15 1.28 16.58
CA ARG A 168 -1.61 2.55 16.08
C ARG A 168 -0.40 3.04 16.92
N PRO A 169 0.62 3.64 16.29
CA PRO A 169 1.79 4.17 17.01
C PRO A 169 1.44 5.26 18.04
N ASP A 170 0.38 6.03 17.77
CA ASP A 170 -0.13 7.14 18.60
C ASP A 170 -1.21 6.70 19.61
N ARG A 171 -1.54 5.40 19.71
CA ARG A 171 -2.65 4.94 20.57
C ARG A 171 -2.51 5.37 22.03
N ASP A 172 -1.28 5.47 22.54
CA ASP A 172 -1.04 5.72 23.97
C ASP A 172 -1.42 7.17 24.34
N ASP A 173 -1.76 8.01 23.37
CA ASP A 173 -2.39 9.33 23.57
C ASP A 173 -3.89 9.22 23.85
N TYR A 174 -4.52 8.08 23.53
CA TYR A 174 -5.98 7.87 23.52
C TYR A 174 -6.43 6.73 24.45
N VAL A 175 -5.61 5.70 24.63
CA VAL A 175 -5.89 4.53 25.47
C VAL A 175 -4.70 4.16 26.35
N GLU A 176 -4.97 3.47 27.44
CA GLU A 176 -4.01 2.83 28.33
C GLU A 176 -4.20 1.31 28.29
N ILE A 177 -3.10 0.58 28.14
CA ILE A 177 -3.10 -0.89 28.14
C ILE A 177 -2.79 -1.38 29.55
N MET A 178 -3.72 -2.14 30.13
CA MET A 178 -3.61 -2.71 31.47
C MET A 178 -2.87 -4.06 31.43
N TRP A 179 -1.55 -4.00 31.26
CA TRP A 179 -0.68 -5.17 31.09
C TRP A 179 -0.79 -6.23 32.19
N ASP A 180 -1.11 -5.81 33.43
CA ASP A 180 -1.28 -6.70 34.59
C ASP A 180 -2.51 -7.62 34.45
N ASN A 181 -3.46 -7.28 33.57
CA ASN A 181 -4.66 -8.06 33.31
C ASN A 181 -4.60 -8.82 31.98
N ILE A 182 -3.43 -8.87 31.33
CA ILE A 182 -3.21 -9.60 30.08
C ILE A 182 -2.21 -10.73 30.36
N ASP A 183 -2.47 -11.92 29.83
CA ASP A 183 -1.50 -13.02 29.92
C ASP A 183 -0.21 -12.63 29.15
N PRO A 184 1.00 -12.77 29.74
CA PRO A 184 2.25 -12.43 29.06
C PRO A 184 2.44 -13.10 27.69
N SER A 185 1.86 -14.29 27.47
CA SER A 185 1.86 -14.98 26.17
C SER A 185 1.04 -14.27 25.09
N LYS A 186 0.20 -13.30 25.46
CA LYS A 186 -0.68 -12.51 24.58
C LYS A 186 -0.22 -11.06 24.41
N TYR A 187 0.92 -10.66 24.99
CA TYR A 187 1.41 -9.27 24.91
C TYR A 187 1.65 -8.80 23.47
N ASN A 188 1.98 -9.71 22.57
CA ASN A 188 2.13 -9.45 21.14
C ASN A 188 0.85 -8.89 20.49
N ASN A 189 -0.34 -9.27 20.97
CA ASN A 189 -1.62 -8.75 20.46
C ASN A 189 -1.88 -7.28 20.83
N PHE A 190 -1.06 -6.74 21.73
CA PHE A 190 -1.12 -5.35 22.17
C PHE A 190 0.18 -4.61 21.84
N GLU A 191 1.07 -5.14 21.00
CA GLU A 191 2.24 -4.37 20.55
C GLU A 191 1.80 -3.22 19.62
N LYS A 192 2.48 -2.08 19.71
CA LYS A 192 2.26 -1.00 18.73
C LYS A 192 2.97 -1.34 17.43
N ALA A 193 2.34 -0.97 16.32
CA ALA A 193 3.04 -0.87 15.04
C ALA A 193 4.14 0.19 15.13
N SER A 194 5.24 -0.06 14.42
CA SER A 194 6.33 0.91 14.33
C SER A 194 5.89 2.13 13.52
N ALA A 195 6.30 3.34 13.94
CA ALA A 195 5.86 4.60 13.33
C ALA A 195 6.34 4.77 11.87
N ASP A 196 7.46 4.14 11.51
CA ASP A 196 7.96 4.09 10.13
C ASP A 196 7.19 3.10 9.23
N GLN A 197 6.40 2.22 9.86
CA GLN A 197 5.55 1.22 9.23
C GLN A 197 4.07 1.53 9.46
N TRP A 198 3.67 2.79 9.64
CA TRP A 198 2.25 3.16 9.80
C TRP A 198 1.98 4.58 9.28
N THR A 199 0.82 4.78 8.66
CA THR A 199 0.27 6.13 8.44
C THR A 199 -1.16 6.18 8.97
N THR A 200 -1.47 7.25 9.68
CA THR A 200 -2.82 7.51 10.16
C THR A 200 -3.67 8.22 9.10
N PHE A 201 -3.08 8.58 7.95
CA PHE A 201 -3.67 9.50 6.98
C PHE A 201 -4.15 10.80 7.64
N ASN A 202 -3.46 11.23 8.70
CA ASN A 202 -3.84 12.35 9.56
C ASN A 202 -5.28 12.25 10.11
N SER A 203 -5.81 11.02 10.21
CA SER A 203 -7.16 10.75 10.71
C SER A 203 -7.16 10.66 12.25
N PRO A 204 -8.21 11.17 12.92
CA PRO A 204 -8.39 11.02 14.35
C PRO A 204 -8.33 9.55 14.79
N TYR A 205 -8.05 9.30 16.07
CA TYR A 205 -8.11 7.96 16.63
C TYR A 205 -9.56 7.42 16.63
N PRO A 206 -9.85 6.28 15.97
CA PRO A 206 -11.22 5.87 15.74
C PRO A 206 -11.68 4.90 16.84
N TYR A 207 -12.02 5.41 18.03
CA TYR A 207 -12.47 4.59 19.16
C TYR A 207 -13.57 3.58 18.81
N MET A 208 -14.54 4.00 18.00
CA MET A 208 -15.69 3.17 17.62
C MET A 208 -15.44 2.33 16.36
N SER A 209 -14.22 2.31 15.83
CA SER A 209 -13.86 1.49 14.66
C SER A 209 -14.23 0.04 14.88
N VAL A 210 -14.72 -0.62 13.83
CA VAL A 210 -14.88 -2.09 13.86
C VAL A 210 -13.53 -2.79 14.05
N MET A 211 -12.41 -2.11 13.73
CA MET A 211 -11.04 -2.59 13.89
C MET A 211 -10.46 -2.30 15.28
N HIS A 212 -11.25 -1.83 16.25
CA HIS A 212 -10.77 -1.57 17.61
C HIS A 212 -11.16 -2.72 18.53
N TYR A 213 -10.23 -3.23 19.33
CA TYR A 213 -10.55 -4.22 20.37
C TYR A 213 -11.58 -3.72 21.39
N SER A 214 -12.32 -4.67 21.96
CA SER A 214 -13.17 -4.42 23.13
C SER A 214 -12.35 -4.13 24.38
N SER A 215 -12.98 -3.51 25.38
CA SER A 215 -12.31 -3.13 26.63
C SER A 215 -11.74 -4.32 27.42
N GLY A 216 -12.33 -5.51 27.26
CA GLY A 216 -11.95 -6.74 27.94
C GLY A 216 -11.26 -7.79 27.04
N GLY A 217 -10.84 -7.42 25.84
CA GLY A 217 -10.15 -8.33 24.92
C GLY A 217 -8.94 -8.97 25.59
N PHE A 218 -8.81 -10.30 25.50
CA PHE A 218 -7.72 -11.09 26.11
C PHE A 218 -7.52 -10.91 27.64
N ALA A 219 -8.54 -10.45 28.37
CA ALA A 219 -8.44 -10.27 29.81
C ALA A 219 -8.29 -11.60 30.57
N ILE A 220 -7.37 -11.66 31.53
CA ILE A 220 -7.25 -12.73 32.53
C ILE A 220 -8.46 -12.68 33.47
N ASP A 221 -8.68 -11.52 34.10
CA ASP A 221 -9.85 -11.24 34.92
C ASP A 221 -10.89 -10.49 34.08
N LYS A 222 -11.91 -11.21 33.60
CA LYS A 222 -12.99 -10.66 32.76
C LYS A 222 -13.80 -9.54 33.44
N SER A 223 -13.68 -9.36 34.75
CA SER A 223 -14.31 -8.24 35.48
C SER A 223 -13.53 -6.93 35.38
N LYS A 224 -12.31 -6.96 34.83
CA LYS A 224 -11.44 -5.80 34.66
C LYS A 224 -11.09 -5.59 33.18
N PRO A 225 -10.89 -4.33 32.75
CA PRO A 225 -10.50 -4.05 31.37
C PRO A 225 -9.02 -4.41 31.12
N THR A 226 -8.69 -4.69 29.86
CA THR A 226 -7.33 -4.68 29.31
C THR A 226 -7.03 -3.39 28.57
N ILE A 227 -8.07 -2.68 28.10
CA ILE A 227 -7.96 -1.37 27.46
C ILE A 227 -8.84 -0.36 28.19
N VAL A 228 -8.21 0.69 28.71
CA VAL A 228 -8.88 1.84 29.33
C VAL A 228 -8.77 3.04 28.39
N THR A 229 -9.90 3.66 28.01
CA THR A 229 -9.89 4.87 27.19
C THR A 229 -9.57 6.08 28.07
N LYS A 230 -8.75 7.01 27.58
CA LYS A 230 -8.46 8.25 28.30
C LYS A 230 -9.65 9.20 28.33
N ASP A 231 -10.50 9.12 27.31
CA ASP A 231 -11.82 9.73 27.31
C ASP A 231 -12.85 8.68 27.74
N GLU A 232 -13.38 8.83 28.95
CA GLU A 232 -14.33 7.90 29.57
C GLU A 232 -15.62 7.73 28.76
N PHE A 233 -16.00 8.71 27.93
CA PHE A 233 -17.17 8.61 27.05
C PHE A 233 -17.07 7.38 26.13
N TYR A 234 -15.86 7.05 25.67
CA TYR A 234 -15.63 5.97 24.72
C TYR A 234 -15.42 4.60 25.37
N GLN A 235 -15.32 4.50 26.70
CA GLN A 235 -14.91 3.27 27.38
C GLN A 235 -15.82 2.06 27.08
N ASN A 236 -17.12 2.32 26.94
CA ASN A 236 -18.13 1.30 26.63
C ASN A 236 -18.52 1.28 25.14
N LEU A 237 -17.79 2.01 24.29
CA LEU A 237 -18.04 2.12 22.85
C LEU A 237 -16.94 1.47 22.01
N ILE A 238 -15.75 1.25 22.58
CA ILE A 238 -14.66 0.51 21.92
C ILE A 238 -15.01 -0.98 21.76
N GLY A 239 -14.61 -1.59 20.64
CA GLY A 239 -14.93 -2.98 20.31
C GLY A 239 -16.42 -3.26 20.14
N GLN A 240 -17.20 -2.25 19.79
CA GLN A 240 -18.57 -2.46 19.37
C GLN A 240 -18.57 -3.24 18.03
N GLY A 241 -19.26 -4.37 18.00
CA GLY A 241 -19.52 -5.14 16.78
C GLY A 241 -20.83 -4.76 16.08
N ALA A 242 -21.36 -3.56 16.32
CA ALA A 242 -22.70 -3.18 15.84
C ALA A 242 -22.70 -2.56 14.43
N SER A 243 -21.65 -1.82 14.04
CA SER A 243 -21.63 -1.16 12.74
C SER A 243 -20.23 -0.76 12.23
N TYR A 244 -20.08 -0.72 10.91
CA TYR A 244 -18.97 -0.07 10.22
C TYR A 244 -19.14 1.44 10.27
N THR A 245 -18.19 2.12 10.90
CA THR A 245 -18.33 3.56 11.16
C THR A 245 -17.98 4.39 9.94
N LYS A 246 -18.34 5.68 9.98
CA LYS A 246 -17.84 6.65 8.99
C LYS A 246 -16.31 6.72 9.00
N ALA A 247 -15.68 6.60 10.17
CA ALA A 247 -14.22 6.62 10.28
C ALA A 247 -13.57 5.43 9.57
N ASP A 248 -14.19 4.24 9.63
CA ASP A 248 -13.71 3.06 8.90
C ASP A 248 -13.78 3.28 7.39
N ASN A 249 -14.93 3.80 6.90
CA ASN A 249 -15.10 4.16 5.49
C ASN A 249 -14.12 5.25 5.03
N ASP A 250 -13.94 6.31 5.83
CA ASP A 250 -13.01 7.39 5.50
C ASP A 250 -11.57 6.87 5.45
N LEU A 251 -11.17 6.00 6.38
CA LEU A 251 -9.85 5.38 6.39
C LEU A 251 -9.65 4.48 5.17
N LEU A 252 -10.63 3.65 4.83
CA LEU A 252 -10.59 2.81 3.63
C LEU A 252 -10.57 3.65 2.36
N ASN A 253 -11.31 4.74 2.32
CA ASN A 253 -11.28 5.69 1.21
C ASN A 253 -9.92 6.37 1.12
N ASN A 254 -9.33 6.83 2.21
CA ASN A 254 -7.97 7.39 2.20
C ASN A 254 -6.93 6.35 1.74
N LEU A 255 -7.15 5.07 2.07
CA LEU A 255 -6.34 3.96 1.61
C LEU A 255 -6.53 3.67 0.10
N TYR A 256 -7.70 3.92 -0.48
CA TYR A 256 -7.98 3.63 -1.90
C TYR A 256 -8.32 4.86 -2.76
N SER A 257 -8.14 6.07 -2.24
CA SER A 257 -8.35 7.36 -2.93
C SER A 257 -7.22 7.73 -3.88
N TYR A 258 -6.21 6.86 -3.95
CA TYR A 258 -5.19 6.87 -4.97
C TYR A 258 -5.87 6.71 -6.35
N SER A 259 -5.95 7.81 -7.11
CA SER A 259 -6.75 7.90 -8.33
C SER A 259 -6.10 7.22 -9.52
N ASP A 260 -6.91 6.88 -10.52
CA ASP A 260 -6.51 6.37 -11.84
C ASP A 260 -5.60 7.34 -12.66
N ALA A 261 -5.19 8.48 -12.10
CA ALA A 261 -4.17 9.39 -12.66
C ALA A 261 -2.75 9.10 -12.18
N ASP A 262 -2.64 8.22 -11.19
CA ASP A 262 -1.44 7.94 -10.41
C ASP A 262 -0.90 6.54 -10.85
N THR A 263 -1.54 5.96 -11.87
CA THR A 263 -1.24 4.71 -12.59
C THR A 263 -0.52 4.94 -13.91
N ASP A 264 -0.38 6.17 -14.40
CA ASP A 264 0.26 6.39 -15.68
C ASP A 264 1.78 6.52 -15.51
N LEU A 265 2.44 5.42 -15.14
CA LEU A 265 3.88 5.25 -15.32
C LEU A 265 4.32 5.63 -16.75
N ALA A 266 3.43 5.47 -17.73
CA ALA A 266 3.64 5.89 -19.11
C ALA A 266 3.64 7.42 -19.31
N SER A 267 3.08 8.20 -18.38
CA SER A 267 3.12 9.67 -18.41
C SER A 267 4.46 10.25 -17.98
N CYS A 268 5.20 9.55 -17.09
CA CYS A 268 6.57 9.90 -16.78
C CYS A 268 7.44 9.40 -17.93
N THR A 269 7.65 10.22 -18.96
CA THR A 269 8.39 9.82 -20.15
C THR A 269 9.89 9.74 -19.92
N CYS A 270 10.39 10.41 -18.88
CA CYS A 270 11.83 10.55 -18.67
C CYS A 270 12.53 9.25 -18.26
N SER A 271 13.51 8.75 -18.99
CA SER A 271 14.36 7.59 -18.70
C SER A 271 15.59 7.91 -17.86
N LYS A 272 16.03 9.17 -17.82
CA LYS A 272 17.20 9.66 -17.08
C LYS A 272 16.92 11.01 -16.45
N ILE A 273 17.10 11.10 -15.13
CA ILE A 273 16.94 12.32 -14.35
C ILE A 273 18.31 12.77 -13.85
N GLU A 274 18.71 13.99 -14.17
CA GLU A 274 19.86 14.64 -13.55
C GLU A 274 19.40 15.36 -12.29
N PHE A 275 20.10 15.07 -11.20
CA PHE A 275 19.90 15.70 -9.91
C PHE A 275 21.15 16.50 -9.55
N SER A 276 20.99 17.80 -9.29
CA SER A 276 22.13 18.68 -9.00
C SER A 276 21.76 19.73 -7.94
N GLY A 277 22.78 20.35 -7.32
CA GLY A 277 22.61 21.46 -6.37
C GLY A 277 22.63 21.07 -4.89
N LEU A 278 22.79 19.78 -4.57
CA LEU A 278 22.94 19.32 -3.18
C LEU A 278 24.29 19.77 -2.61
N THR A 279 24.26 20.40 -1.43
CA THR A 279 25.45 20.91 -0.74
C THR A 279 25.87 19.97 0.38
N TYR A 280 24.93 19.53 1.22
CA TYR A 280 25.21 18.68 2.37
C TYR A 280 25.20 17.20 2.02
N GLN A 281 24.44 16.82 1.00
CA GLN A 281 24.34 15.45 0.50
C GLN A 281 24.96 15.35 -0.90
N ASN A 282 26.07 16.05 -1.15
CA ASN A 282 26.70 16.20 -2.46
C ASN A 282 26.96 14.89 -3.22
N ALA A 283 27.23 13.79 -2.50
CA ALA A 283 27.42 12.46 -3.06
C ALA A 283 26.17 11.89 -3.75
N ARG A 284 25.01 12.52 -3.57
CA ARG A 284 23.72 12.17 -4.19
C ARG A 284 23.40 13.02 -5.42
N ASN A 285 24.24 13.99 -5.78
CA ASN A 285 24.17 14.63 -7.09
C ASN A 285 24.60 13.64 -8.17
N GLY A 286 23.99 13.72 -9.35
CA GLY A 286 24.34 12.89 -10.51
C GLY A 286 23.13 12.45 -11.31
N VAL A 287 23.34 11.51 -12.21
CA VAL A 287 22.32 10.99 -13.12
C VAL A 287 21.71 9.71 -12.54
N TYR A 288 20.39 9.67 -12.54
CA TYR A 288 19.58 8.53 -12.15
C TYR A 288 18.84 8.00 -13.38
N VAL A 289 18.89 6.69 -13.60
CA VAL A 289 18.35 6.02 -14.80
C VAL A 289 17.22 5.10 -14.40
N LYS A 290 16.13 5.11 -15.18
CA LYS A 290 15.06 4.12 -15.06
C LYS A 290 15.65 2.74 -15.23
N ASP A 291 15.25 1.83 -14.38
CA ASP A 291 15.62 0.43 -14.56
C ASP A 291 14.86 -0.21 -15.73
N ALA A 292 15.25 -1.45 -16.05
CA ALA A 292 14.64 -2.22 -17.13
C ALA A 292 13.13 -2.49 -16.93
N ASN A 293 12.58 -2.25 -15.75
CA ASN A 293 11.16 -2.42 -15.42
C ASN A 293 10.37 -1.12 -15.56
N GLY A 294 10.90 -0.12 -16.27
CA GLY A 294 10.24 1.16 -16.46
C GLY A 294 10.40 2.11 -15.26
N GLY A 295 11.43 1.91 -14.45
CA GLY A 295 11.66 2.67 -13.23
C GLY A 295 10.93 2.08 -12.03
N ILE A 296 10.78 0.76 -11.94
CA ILE A 296 10.15 0.10 -10.78
C ILE A 296 11.23 -0.52 -9.90
N VAL A 297 11.57 0.20 -8.84
CA VAL A 297 12.59 -0.14 -7.87
C VAL A 297 11.94 -0.85 -6.68
N GLY A 298 11.94 -2.19 -6.72
CA GLY A 298 11.18 -2.98 -5.75
C GLY A 298 9.69 -2.87 -6.06
N ASP A 299 8.92 -2.28 -5.15
CA ASP A 299 7.49 -1.97 -5.28
C ASP A 299 7.22 -0.51 -5.69
N ARG A 300 8.26 0.31 -5.86
CA ARG A 300 8.14 1.79 -5.98
C ARG A 300 8.63 2.32 -7.31
N PHE A 301 8.02 3.41 -7.78
CA PHE A 301 8.57 4.15 -8.90
C PHE A 301 9.88 4.85 -8.50
N GLY A 302 10.93 4.74 -9.32
CA GLY A 302 12.26 5.23 -9.01
C GLY A 302 13.31 4.99 -10.11
N TYR A 303 14.49 5.51 -9.86
CA TYR A 303 15.62 5.57 -10.77
C TYR A 303 16.90 5.18 -10.01
N ALA A 304 17.78 4.42 -10.65
CA ALA A 304 19.07 3.99 -10.11
C ALA A 304 20.14 5.02 -10.42
N HIS A 305 20.94 5.43 -9.45
CA HIS A 305 22.11 6.28 -9.71
C HIS A 305 23.15 5.50 -10.52
N GLU A 306 23.72 6.10 -11.57
CA GLU A 306 24.61 5.39 -12.52
C GLU A 306 25.88 4.81 -11.87
N THR A 307 26.45 5.47 -10.85
CA THR A 307 27.81 5.16 -10.38
C THR A 307 28.00 4.82 -8.90
N ASN A 308 27.04 5.07 -8.00
CA ASN A 308 27.29 5.03 -6.55
C ASN A 308 26.25 4.25 -5.73
N GLY A 309 25.33 3.54 -6.39
CA GLY A 309 24.34 2.70 -5.72
C GLY A 309 23.21 3.44 -5.01
N ASN A 310 23.16 4.77 -5.10
CA ASN A 310 22.03 5.56 -4.61
C ASN A 310 20.79 5.35 -5.49
N TRP A 311 19.61 5.65 -4.94
CA TRP A 311 18.33 5.50 -5.61
C TRP A 311 17.45 6.73 -5.41
N LEU A 312 16.86 7.25 -6.48
CA LEU A 312 15.82 8.26 -6.44
C LEU A 312 14.48 7.52 -6.52
N TYR A 313 13.61 7.63 -5.52
CA TYR A 313 12.33 6.91 -5.51
C TYR A 313 11.19 7.79 -4.99
N TYR A 314 9.99 7.57 -5.53
CA TYR A 314 8.79 8.27 -5.11
C TYR A 314 8.13 7.54 -3.94
N ARG A 315 7.94 8.25 -2.84
CA ARG A 315 7.12 7.80 -1.72
C ARG A 315 5.71 8.32 -1.89
N ARG A 316 4.81 7.38 -2.22
CA ARG A 316 3.37 7.64 -2.31
C ARG A 316 2.74 7.90 -0.94
N SER A 317 3.32 7.39 0.16
CA SER A 317 2.83 7.62 1.53
C SER A 317 2.90 9.08 1.98
N SER A 318 3.78 9.88 1.40
CA SER A 318 3.97 11.30 1.72
C SER A 318 4.04 12.20 0.47
N TYR A 319 3.55 11.71 -0.68
CA TYR A 319 3.56 12.40 -1.97
C TYR A 319 4.89 13.13 -2.27
N SER A 320 5.99 12.39 -2.12
CA SER A 320 7.31 13.02 -2.05
C SER A 320 8.39 12.19 -2.73
N TRP A 321 9.36 12.86 -3.34
CA TRP A 321 10.56 12.21 -3.85
C TRP A 321 11.63 12.12 -2.77
N TRP A 322 12.39 11.03 -2.79
CA TRP A 322 13.48 10.76 -1.85
C TRP A 322 14.70 10.21 -2.56
N ILE A 323 15.88 10.47 -2.00
CA ILE A 323 17.11 9.79 -2.41
C ILE A 323 17.60 8.87 -1.29
N GLY A 324 17.84 7.60 -1.61
CA GLY A 324 18.25 6.51 -0.71
C GLY A 324 19.64 5.97 -1.01
N GLY A 325 20.39 5.54 0.01
CA GLY A 325 21.68 4.83 -0.13
C GLY A 325 21.57 3.32 -0.39
N THR A 326 20.37 2.75 -0.31
CA THR A 326 20.09 1.34 -0.63
C THR A 326 18.79 1.23 -1.43
N LYS A 327 18.66 0.16 -2.22
CA LYS A 327 17.48 -0.10 -3.07
C LYS A 327 16.21 -0.20 -2.20
N GLY A 328 15.27 0.72 -2.38
CA GLY A 328 14.05 0.81 -1.57
C GLY A 328 14.25 1.33 -0.14
N GLY A 329 15.48 1.68 0.25
CA GLY A 329 15.83 2.06 1.61
C GLY A 329 15.56 3.53 1.95
N SER A 330 15.15 3.78 3.18
CA SER A 330 14.83 5.09 3.73
C SER A 330 16.05 5.83 4.30
N SER A 331 17.07 6.13 3.50
CA SER A 331 18.18 6.92 4.04
C SER A 331 17.81 8.41 4.16
N ARG A 332 17.61 8.86 5.40
CA ARG A 332 17.47 10.28 5.79
C ARG A 332 18.57 11.09 5.09
N GLY A 333 18.19 12.08 4.26
CA GLY A 333 19.19 12.91 3.59
C GLY A 333 18.60 13.90 2.60
N VAL A 334 17.73 13.49 1.68
CA VAL A 334 17.15 14.39 0.67
C VAL A 334 15.70 14.03 0.41
N GLN A 335 14.82 15.03 0.38
CA GLN A 335 13.41 14.87 0.00
C GLN A 335 12.87 16.08 -0.77
N ALA A 336 11.77 15.88 -1.51
CA ALA A 336 10.89 16.95 -1.96
C ALA A 336 9.46 16.60 -1.51
N PRO A 337 8.91 17.25 -0.46
CA PRO A 337 7.60 16.94 0.09
C PRO A 337 6.46 17.57 -0.73
N ASP A 338 5.32 16.87 -0.83
CA ASP A 338 4.07 17.34 -1.46
C ASP A 338 4.21 17.78 -2.94
N VAL A 339 4.76 16.92 -3.81
CA VAL A 339 5.11 17.24 -5.22
C VAL A 339 4.50 16.28 -6.24
N ALA A 340 4.66 16.63 -7.53
CA ALA A 340 4.20 15.85 -8.69
C ALA A 340 4.76 14.42 -8.73
N PHE A 341 3.95 13.50 -9.29
CA PHE A 341 4.30 12.08 -9.41
C PHE A 341 5.57 11.85 -10.24
N CYS A 342 5.79 12.60 -11.32
CA CYS A 342 6.99 12.48 -12.14
C CYS A 342 8.09 13.45 -11.68
N PRO A 343 9.35 12.98 -11.51
CA PRO A 343 10.43 13.79 -10.94
C PRO A 343 10.85 14.96 -11.85
N GLU A 344 10.62 14.87 -13.16
CA GLU A 344 10.83 15.94 -14.13
C GLU A 344 9.88 17.13 -13.97
N ASN A 345 8.76 16.94 -13.25
CA ASN A 345 7.72 17.96 -13.02
C ASN A 345 7.78 18.56 -11.60
N VAL A 346 8.86 18.34 -10.86
CA VAL A 346 9.02 18.87 -9.51
C VAL A 346 9.45 20.33 -9.58
N GLU A 347 8.50 21.24 -9.35
CA GLU A 347 8.73 22.69 -9.34
C GLU A 347 9.04 23.28 -7.96
N LYS A 348 8.76 22.52 -6.89
CA LYS A 348 9.03 22.95 -5.50
C LYS A 348 10.49 22.70 -5.11
N ASP A 349 10.95 23.46 -4.12
CA ASP A 349 12.31 23.33 -3.59
C ASP A 349 12.53 21.98 -2.90
N TRP A 350 13.65 21.34 -3.22
CA TRP A 350 14.13 20.16 -2.52
C TRP A 350 14.77 20.53 -1.18
N GLN A 351 14.76 19.57 -0.27
CA GLN A 351 15.28 19.71 1.10
C GLN A 351 16.41 18.72 1.37
N GLU A 352 17.45 19.19 2.05
CA GLU A 352 18.56 18.37 2.56
C GLU A 352 18.51 18.25 4.09
N TYR A 353 18.76 17.06 4.61
CA TYR A 353 18.86 16.78 6.04
C TYR A 353 20.33 16.84 6.48
N SER A 354 20.62 17.74 7.42
CA SER A 354 21.95 17.91 8.06
C SER A 354 21.88 17.89 9.60
N GLY A 355 20.77 17.39 10.16
CA GLY A 355 20.39 17.50 11.57
C GLY A 355 18.99 18.07 11.73
N GLU A 356 18.63 19.00 10.83
CA GLU A 356 17.28 19.49 10.57
C GLU A 356 17.05 19.54 9.05
N TRP A 357 15.79 19.66 8.62
CA TRP A 357 15.44 19.81 7.21
C TRP A 357 15.69 21.24 6.75
N MET A 358 16.52 21.40 5.72
CA MET A 358 16.82 22.70 5.14
C MET A 358 16.41 22.74 3.67
N THR A 359 15.61 23.74 3.30
CA THR A 359 15.26 24.02 1.92
C THR A 359 16.45 24.64 1.20
N THR A 360 16.89 24.02 0.11
CA THR A 360 18.02 24.49 -0.69
C THR A 360 17.53 24.94 -2.06
N GLY A 361 17.39 26.25 -2.27
CA GLY A 361 16.86 26.84 -3.52
C GLY A 361 17.77 26.72 -4.76
N SER A 362 18.75 25.81 -4.73
CA SER A 362 19.67 25.53 -5.85
C SER A 362 19.53 24.10 -6.36
N VAL A 363 18.71 23.27 -5.72
CA VAL A 363 18.53 21.88 -6.10
C VAL A 363 17.48 21.75 -7.19
N VAL A 364 17.85 21.08 -8.28
CA VAL A 364 16.97 20.88 -9.43
C VAL A 364 17.01 19.42 -9.88
N SER A 365 15.84 18.87 -10.19
CA SER A 365 15.68 17.63 -10.95
C SER A 365 15.30 17.97 -12.39
N ARG A 366 16.04 17.43 -13.37
CA ARG A 366 15.78 17.69 -14.79
C ARG A 366 15.79 16.40 -15.59
N CYS A 367 14.89 16.30 -16.56
CA CYS A 367 14.93 15.23 -17.53
C CYS A 367 16.13 15.40 -18.48
N VAL A 368 16.91 14.34 -18.64
CA VAL A 368 18.16 14.32 -19.42
C VAL A 368 18.20 13.17 -20.44
N ASP A 369 17.04 12.66 -20.83
CA ASP A 369 16.90 11.67 -21.91
C ASP A 369 17.52 12.10 -23.24
N ASN A 370 17.49 13.40 -23.50
CA ASN A 370 18.01 14.01 -24.72
C ASN A 370 19.29 14.79 -24.43
N VAL A 371 20.20 14.26 -23.60
CA VAL A 371 21.51 14.91 -23.47
C VAL A 371 22.23 14.88 -24.81
N LYS A 372 22.29 16.07 -25.40
CA LYS A 372 23.20 16.46 -26.48
C LYS A 372 24.55 15.84 -26.19
N CYS A 373 24.95 14.88 -27.03
CA CYS A 373 26.18 14.12 -26.82
C CYS A 373 27.38 15.04 -26.60
N CYS A 374 27.42 16.20 -27.28
CA CYS A 374 28.46 17.22 -27.16
C CYS A 374 27.93 18.62 -27.57
N SER A 375 28.66 19.70 -27.25
CA SER A 375 28.44 21.03 -27.85
C SER A 375 28.83 21.07 -29.34
N SER A 376 29.75 20.20 -29.76
CA SER A 376 30.12 19.98 -31.15
C SER A 376 30.58 18.54 -31.40
N ILE A 377 30.42 18.07 -32.64
CA ILE A 377 30.77 16.73 -33.11
C ILE A 377 31.71 16.87 -34.31
N ASN A 378 32.84 16.17 -34.28
CA ASN A 378 33.76 16.12 -35.42
C ASN A 378 33.57 14.82 -36.20
N LEU A 379 33.03 14.94 -37.41
CA LEU A 379 32.80 13.79 -38.30
C LEU A 379 34.03 13.57 -39.19
N MET A 380 34.58 12.34 -39.13
CA MET A 380 35.70 11.93 -39.99
C MET A 380 35.40 10.60 -40.70
N HIS A 381 34.89 10.69 -41.92
CA HIS A 381 34.68 9.55 -42.80
C HIS A 381 35.86 9.36 -43.75
N ARG A 382 36.82 8.49 -43.38
CA ARG A 382 38.11 8.33 -44.08
C ARG A 382 38.03 7.81 -45.52
N HIS A 383 36.93 7.16 -45.92
CA HIS A 383 36.78 6.53 -47.25
C HIS A 383 35.48 6.96 -47.96
N SER A 384 35.01 8.19 -47.73
CA SER A 384 33.72 8.68 -48.28
C SER A 384 33.85 9.09 -49.75
N ARG A 385 32.76 8.93 -50.51
CA ARG A 385 32.57 9.63 -51.80
C ARG A 385 32.29 11.13 -51.63
N TYR A 386 32.01 11.57 -50.41
CA TYR A 386 31.65 12.94 -50.04
C TYR A 386 32.59 13.42 -48.92
N PRO A 387 33.81 13.88 -49.23
CA PRO A 387 34.73 14.42 -48.22
C PRO A 387 34.23 15.72 -47.58
N GLU A 388 33.32 16.43 -48.23
CA GLU A 388 32.77 17.73 -47.81
C GLU A 388 31.87 17.66 -46.56
N ILE A 389 31.41 16.47 -46.16
CA ILE A 389 30.68 16.25 -44.91
C ILE A 389 31.63 16.11 -43.71
N ASN A 390 32.93 16.01 -43.92
CA ASN A 390 33.88 15.89 -42.82
C ASN A 390 34.14 17.27 -42.22
N GLY A 391 34.15 17.34 -40.90
CA GLY A 391 34.39 18.59 -40.19
C GLY A 391 33.60 18.67 -38.90
N GLU A 392 33.63 19.87 -38.31
CA GLU A 392 32.93 20.16 -37.07
C GLU A 392 31.46 20.50 -37.33
N TYR A 393 30.58 19.89 -36.56
CA TYR A 393 29.16 20.14 -36.48
C TYR A 393 28.84 20.70 -35.10
N ILE A 394 28.25 21.89 -35.03
CA ILE A 394 27.93 22.58 -33.77
C ILE A 394 26.45 22.38 -33.46
N ALA A 395 26.12 22.14 -32.19
CA ALA A 395 24.73 21.97 -31.76
C ALA A 395 23.91 23.23 -32.12
N ALA A 396 22.85 23.04 -32.92
CA ALA A 396 22.07 24.15 -33.46
C ALA A 396 20.66 24.26 -32.84
N GLY A 397 20.08 23.14 -32.39
CA GLY A 397 18.76 23.13 -31.79
C GLY A 397 18.17 21.72 -31.69
N ASP A 398 16.88 21.65 -31.42
CA ASP A 398 16.12 20.41 -31.32
C ASP A 398 14.94 20.46 -32.29
N LEU A 399 14.82 19.44 -33.15
CA LEU A 399 13.77 19.31 -34.17
C LEU A 399 13.14 17.91 -34.07
N HIS A 400 11.81 17.83 -33.98
CA HIS A 400 11.07 16.56 -33.83
C HIS A 400 11.63 15.62 -32.74
N HIS A 401 11.96 16.18 -31.57
CA HIS A 401 12.57 15.46 -30.45
C HIS A 401 13.97 14.87 -30.72
N ARG A 402 14.68 15.38 -31.73
CA ARG A 402 16.08 15.03 -32.04
C ARG A 402 16.95 16.28 -31.99
N THR A 403 18.06 16.24 -31.27
CA THR A 403 19.08 17.29 -31.39
C THR A 403 19.74 17.21 -32.75
N TYR A 404 19.87 18.36 -33.42
CA TYR A 404 20.60 18.46 -34.67
C TYR A 404 21.78 19.41 -34.56
N TYR A 405 22.81 19.10 -35.35
CA TYR A 405 24.06 19.83 -35.39
C TYR A 405 24.27 20.38 -36.79
N ILE A 406 24.68 21.64 -36.91
CA ILE A 406 24.96 22.29 -38.20
C ILE A 406 26.45 22.23 -38.46
N HIS A 407 26.83 21.78 -39.66
CA HIS A 407 28.21 21.80 -40.13
C HIS A 407 28.76 23.22 -40.21
N SER A 408 30.06 23.41 -40.01
CA SER A 408 30.72 24.72 -40.15
C SER A 408 30.48 25.46 -41.47
N SER A 409 30.08 24.77 -42.55
CA SER A 409 29.70 25.38 -43.83
C SER A 409 28.22 25.79 -43.94
N GLU A 410 27.40 25.47 -42.94
CA GLU A 410 25.93 25.66 -42.91
C GLU A 410 25.14 24.88 -43.97
N ASP A 411 25.80 24.08 -44.81
CA ASP A 411 25.14 23.32 -45.88
C ASP A 411 24.56 21.98 -45.41
N TYR A 412 25.06 21.45 -44.28
CA TYR A 412 24.73 20.11 -43.78
C TYR A 412 24.26 20.15 -42.33
N ALA A 413 23.28 19.29 -42.03
CA ALA A 413 22.80 19.01 -40.69
C ALA A 413 23.00 17.53 -40.35
N LEU A 414 23.44 17.25 -39.13
CA LEU A 414 23.65 15.92 -38.58
C LEU A 414 22.60 15.67 -37.49
N PHE A 415 21.89 14.55 -37.57
CA PHE A 415 20.83 14.14 -36.65
C PHE A 415 21.16 12.80 -36.01
N PHE A 416 20.77 12.62 -34.74
CA PHE A 416 20.81 11.33 -34.06
C PHE A 416 19.39 10.88 -33.72
N ASN A 417 19.01 9.67 -34.14
CA ASN A 417 17.67 9.12 -33.93
C ASN A 417 17.60 8.09 -32.79
N GLY A 418 18.67 7.95 -32.00
CA GLY A 418 18.78 6.97 -30.91
C GLY A 418 19.52 5.69 -31.30
N GLU A 419 19.54 5.33 -32.59
CA GLU A 419 20.19 4.10 -33.09
C GLU A 419 21.28 4.38 -34.14
N SER A 420 21.16 5.48 -34.89
CA SER A 420 22.04 5.82 -36.00
C SER A 420 22.14 7.33 -36.22
N TRP A 421 23.19 7.73 -36.94
CA TRP A 421 23.43 9.11 -37.36
C TRP A 421 22.97 9.31 -38.80
N GLU A 422 22.19 10.36 -39.05
CA GLU A 422 21.68 10.75 -40.37
C GLU A 422 22.24 12.12 -40.76
N ILE A 423 22.63 12.30 -42.02
CA ILE A 423 23.12 13.58 -42.56
C ILE A 423 22.13 14.07 -43.62
N SER A 424 21.70 15.33 -43.50
CA SER A 424 20.80 16.00 -44.46
C SER A 424 21.38 17.33 -44.93
N LEU A 425 20.88 17.84 -46.06
CA LEU A 425 21.13 19.21 -46.49
C LEU A 425 20.24 20.16 -45.71
N THR A 426 20.76 21.31 -45.27
CA THR A 426 20.01 22.29 -44.46
C THR A 426 18.79 22.86 -45.19
N ALA A 427 18.78 22.89 -46.53
CA ALA A 427 17.61 23.29 -47.33
C ALA A 427 16.46 22.26 -47.32
N ARG A 428 16.68 21.05 -46.77
CA ARG A 428 15.68 19.98 -46.60
C ARG A 428 15.49 19.55 -45.14
N ALA A 429 16.15 20.26 -44.21
CA ALA A 429 16.14 19.99 -42.78
C ALA A 429 14.95 20.67 -42.09
#